data_AF-A0AAN7C0R2-F1
#
_entry.id   AF-A0AAN7C0R2-F1
#
_cell.length_a   1.000
_cell.length_b   1.000
_cell.length_c   1.000
_cell.angle_alpha   90.00
_cell.angle_beta   90.00
_cell.angle_gamma   90.00
#
_symmetry.space_group_name_H-M   'P 1'
#
loop_
_entity.id
_entity.type
_entity.pdbx_description
1 polymer ?
#
loop_
_entity_poly.entity_id
_entity_poly.type
_entity_poly.pdbx_seq_one_letter_code
_entity_poly.pdbx_strand_id
1 'polypeptide(L)'
;MAKFTLSLLTAVLSLASAVTAQCGSGSPDATVTGSGSAFKATRGSSTVYSGSDYRAAIQAALDSIGSGQRVAVMASGSIGANTITISSGKIFEGCGTINVGNRSGRGAIESINTNDVQIPYLTMTGNPYFGLRFSGTKNLSLGKITMNLSGGLGIRFDRDAAANSNVKMDVISVTGAGSHAVETWNIDGLNINQVIARNVGESGLLLQKTT
;
A
#
# COMPACT_ATOMS: atom_id res chain seq x y z
N MET A 1 18.76 36.21 27.92
CA MET A 1 18.20 34.85 27.75
C MET A 1 17.27 34.87 26.54
N ALA A 2 17.73 34.38 25.39
CA ALA A 2 16.91 34.28 24.19
C ALA A 2 15.99 33.06 24.30
N LYS A 3 14.68 33.29 24.28
CA LYS A 3 13.67 32.22 24.25
C LYS A 3 13.66 31.61 22.85
N PHE A 4 14.19 30.39 22.72
CA PHE A 4 14.00 29.57 21.53
C PHE A 4 12.57 29.03 21.53
N THR A 5 11.68 29.68 20.79
CA THR A 5 10.36 29.13 20.47
C THR A 5 10.54 28.13 19.32
N LEU A 6 10.74 26.86 19.66
CA LEU A 6 10.80 25.79 18.67
C LEU A 6 9.39 25.59 18.09
N SER A 7 9.18 26.05 16.85
CA SER A 7 7.91 25.93 16.14
C SER A 7 7.56 24.45 15.93
N LEU A 8 6.40 24.01 16.41
CA LEU A 8 5.86 22.67 16.18
C LEU A 8 5.64 22.36 14.69
N LEU A 9 5.60 23.38 13.83
CA LEU A 9 5.31 23.25 12.40
C LEU A 9 6.49 22.63 11.61
N THR A 10 7.73 22.82 12.07
CA THR A 10 8.94 22.30 11.40
C THR A 10 9.14 20.80 11.63
N ALA A 11 8.63 20.25 12.73
CA ALA A 11 8.78 18.83 13.05
C ALA A 11 7.92 17.91 12.16
N VAL A 12 6.75 18.39 11.71
CA VAL A 12 5.83 17.61 10.86
C VAL A 12 6.39 17.46 9.44
N LEU A 13 7.07 18.49 8.92
CA LEU A 13 7.67 18.45 7.58
C LEU A 13 8.89 17.52 7.53
N SER A 14 9.72 17.48 8.59
CA SER A 14 10.90 16.59 8.64
C SER A 14 10.55 15.10 8.74
N LEU A 15 9.42 14.75 9.35
CA LEU A 15 8.95 13.36 9.47
C LEU A 15 8.37 12.81 8.16
N ALA A 16 7.76 13.67 7.34
CA ALA A 16 7.34 13.29 5.98
C ALA A 16 8.55 12.99 5.08
N SER A 17 9.62 13.80 5.19
CA SER A 17 10.86 13.64 4.42
C SER A 17 11.67 12.39 4.77
N ALA A 18 11.66 11.92 6.02
CA ALA A 18 12.41 10.74 6.44
C ALA A 18 11.80 9.42 5.94
N VAL A 19 10.48 9.37 5.74
CA VAL A 19 9.79 8.15 5.28
C VAL A 19 9.95 7.94 3.79
N THR A 20 9.99 9.03 3.02
CA THR A 20 10.45 9.00 1.63
C THR A 20 11.92 8.59 1.51
N ALA A 21 12.75 8.81 2.54
CA ALA A 21 14.18 8.49 2.48
C ALA A 21 14.48 6.97 2.59
N GLN A 22 13.56 6.17 3.17
CA GLN A 22 13.77 4.73 3.34
C GLN A 22 13.11 3.88 2.24
N CYS A 23 11.98 4.32 1.68
CA CYS A 23 11.31 3.58 0.62
C CYS A 23 12.18 3.52 -0.64
N GLY A 24 12.36 2.33 -1.21
CA GLY A 24 13.18 2.13 -2.40
C GLY A 24 14.69 2.27 -2.14
N SER A 25 15.11 2.52 -0.89
CA SER A 25 16.54 2.53 -0.52
C SER A 25 17.18 1.14 -0.67
N GLY A 26 18.50 1.12 -0.85
CA GLY A 26 19.28 -0.10 -1.10
C GLY A 26 19.15 -0.57 -2.55
N SER A 27 19.12 -1.89 -2.75
CA SER A 27 19.07 -2.51 -4.08
C SER A 27 17.80 -3.34 -4.26
N PRO A 28 16.65 -2.74 -4.63
CA PRO A 28 15.47 -3.49 -5.05
C PRO A 28 15.78 -4.38 -6.26
N ASP A 29 15.19 -5.57 -6.34
CA ASP A 29 15.36 -6.47 -7.48
C ASP A 29 14.71 -5.92 -8.75
N ALA A 30 13.59 -5.21 -8.59
CA ALA A 30 12.93 -4.47 -9.66
C ALA A 30 12.55 -3.05 -9.23
N THR A 31 12.52 -2.13 -10.19
CA THR A 31 12.09 -0.75 -9.97
C THR A 31 11.10 -0.31 -11.03
N VAL A 32 10.20 0.60 -10.66
CA VAL A 32 9.36 1.33 -11.61
C VAL A 32 9.65 2.81 -11.49
N THR A 33 10.09 3.41 -12.58
CA THR A 33 10.43 4.84 -12.67
C THR A 33 9.68 5.50 -13.83
N GLY A 34 9.77 6.83 -13.90
CA GLY A 34 9.08 7.63 -14.91
C GLY A 34 7.96 8.48 -14.33
N SER A 35 7.20 9.11 -15.23
CA SER A 35 6.17 10.09 -14.90
C SER A 35 5.27 10.38 -16.10
N GLY A 36 4.09 10.93 -15.86
CA GLY A 36 3.18 11.35 -16.93
C GLY A 36 2.72 10.14 -17.76
N SER A 37 3.13 10.10 -19.03
CA SER A 37 2.82 9.02 -19.98
C SER A 37 4.04 8.18 -20.37
N ALA A 38 5.10 8.21 -19.56
CA ALA A 38 6.32 7.46 -19.81
C ALA A 38 6.79 6.76 -18.52
N PHE A 39 6.52 5.47 -18.42
CA PHE A 39 6.90 4.60 -17.32
C PHE A 39 7.82 3.50 -17.81
N LYS A 40 8.79 3.16 -16.97
CA LYS A 40 9.75 2.09 -17.21
C LYS A 40 9.82 1.19 -16.00
N ALA A 41 9.73 -0.12 -16.23
CA ALA A 41 10.04 -1.12 -15.22
C ALA A 41 11.33 -1.84 -15.57
N THR A 42 12.24 -1.96 -14.61
CA THR A 42 13.50 -2.70 -14.77
C THR A 42 13.66 -3.76 -13.69
N ARG A 43 14.30 -4.87 -14.05
CA ARG A 43 14.80 -5.90 -13.12
C ARG A 43 16.30 -5.99 -13.31
N GLY A 44 17.07 -5.54 -12.32
CA GLY A 44 18.50 -5.29 -12.51
C GLY A 44 18.74 -4.35 -13.72
N SER A 45 19.54 -4.78 -14.69
CA SER A 45 19.81 -4.05 -15.93
C SER A 45 18.77 -4.27 -17.04
N SER A 46 17.87 -5.25 -16.89
CA SER A 46 16.90 -5.61 -17.93
C SER A 46 15.64 -4.77 -17.83
N THR A 47 15.16 -4.22 -18.96
CA THR A 47 13.85 -3.56 -19.01
C THR A 47 12.77 -4.60 -19.23
N VAL A 48 11.79 -4.66 -18.31
CA VAL A 48 10.64 -5.59 -18.39
C VAL A 48 9.36 -4.88 -18.83
N TYR A 49 9.33 -3.56 -18.78
CA TYR A 49 8.27 -2.72 -19.35
C TYR A 49 8.81 -1.35 -19.75
N SER A 50 8.30 -0.82 -20.86
CA SER A 50 8.46 0.58 -21.26
C SER A 50 7.22 1.02 -22.02
N GLY A 51 6.51 2.03 -21.52
CA GLY A 51 5.24 2.47 -22.12
C GLY A 51 4.50 3.49 -21.27
N SER A 52 3.27 3.81 -21.64
CA SER A 52 2.45 4.84 -20.99
C SER A 52 1.53 4.34 -19.87
N ASP A 53 1.34 3.04 -19.75
CA ASP A 53 0.45 2.44 -18.75
C ASP A 53 1.21 2.19 -17.44
N TYR A 54 0.93 3.04 -16.45
CA TYR A 54 1.51 2.95 -15.11
C TYR A 54 1.20 1.61 -14.41
N ARG A 55 -0.05 1.13 -14.51
CA ARG A 55 -0.47 -0.14 -13.91
C ARG A 55 0.27 -1.31 -14.55
N ALA A 56 0.42 -1.29 -15.87
CA ALA A 56 1.18 -2.32 -16.58
C ALA A 56 2.67 -2.32 -16.19
N ALA A 57 3.28 -1.15 -16.00
CA ALA A 57 4.65 -1.05 -15.51
C ALA A 57 4.80 -1.70 -14.12
N ILE A 58 3.89 -1.40 -13.19
CA ILE A 58 3.90 -2.00 -11.85
C ILE A 58 3.72 -3.52 -11.91
N GLN A 59 2.73 -3.99 -12.67
CA GLN A 59 2.45 -5.43 -12.76
C GLN A 59 3.63 -6.17 -13.38
N ALA A 60 4.22 -5.66 -14.47
CA ALA A 60 5.39 -6.27 -15.09
C ALA A 60 6.60 -6.35 -14.14
N ALA A 61 6.80 -5.35 -13.29
CA ALA A 61 7.85 -5.38 -12.28
C ALA A 61 7.60 -6.48 -11.23
N LEU A 62 6.37 -6.57 -10.70
CA LEU A 62 5.95 -7.63 -9.75
C LEU A 62 6.08 -9.04 -10.36
N ASP A 63 5.64 -9.22 -11.60
CA ASP A 63 5.66 -10.50 -12.30
C ASP A 63 7.10 -10.93 -12.62
N SER A 64 8.03 -9.96 -12.74
CA SER A 64 9.43 -10.24 -13.03
C SER A 64 10.21 -10.79 -11.84
N ILE A 65 9.79 -10.54 -10.59
CA ILE A 65 10.54 -10.89 -9.38
C ILE A 65 10.08 -12.23 -8.78
N GLY A 66 10.93 -12.86 -7.98
CA GLY A 66 10.73 -14.13 -7.27
C GLY A 66 10.27 -13.98 -5.82
N SER A 67 10.24 -15.08 -5.06
CA SER A 67 9.97 -15.03 -3.61
C SER A 67 11.15 -14.41 -2.85
N GLY A 68 10.88 -13.63 -1.82
CA GLY A 68 11.87 -12.87 -1.05
C GLY A 68 12.41 -11.64 -1.78
N GLN A 69 12.05 -11.45 -3.05
CA GLN A 69 12.50 -10.33 -3.87
C GLN A 69 11.57 -9.12 -3.74
N ARG A 70 12.14 -7.95 -3.98
CA ARG A 70 11.50 -6.66 -3.74
C ARG A 70 11.36 -5.83 -5.00
N VAL A 71 10.18 -5.25 -5.19
CA VAL A 71 9.93 -4.21 -6.17
C VAL A 71 9.76 -2.86 -5.47
N ALA A 72 10.41 -1.82 -6.00
CA ALA A 72 10.21 -0.44 -5.57
C ALA A 72 9.59 0.40 -6.70
N VAL A 73 8.35 0.84 -6.50
CA VAL A 73 7.64 1.75 -7.39
C VAL A 73 7.98 3.18 -6.98
N MET A 74 9.00 3.74 -7.62
CA MET A 74 9.50 5.10 -7.34
C MET A 74 8.68 6.17 -8.08
N ALA A 75 8.12 5.80 -9.24
CA ALA A 75 7.24 6.66 -10.01
C ALA A 75 5.93 6.95 -9.26
N SER A 76 5.36 8.13 -9.51
CA SER A 76 3.96 8.44 -9.15
C SER A 76 3.10 8.40 -10.40
N GLY A 77 1.85 7.94 -10.26
CA GLY A 77 0.94 7.79 -11.39
C GLY A 77 -0.45 7.34 -10.97
N SER A 78 -1.39 7.35 -11.92
CA SER A 78 -2.73 6.83 -11.71
C SER A 78 -2.88 5.46 -12.36
N ILE A 79 -3.48 4.52 -11.65
CA ILE A 79 -3.93 3.25 -12.23
C ILE A 79 -5.39 3.30 -12.69
N GLY A 80 -6.10 4.42 -12.45
CA GLY A 80 -7.54 4.52 -12.71
C GLY A 80 -8.35 3.45 -11.97
N ALA A 81 -9.46 3.00 -12.57
CA ALA A 81 -10.31 1.93 -12.04
C ALA A 81 -9.75 0.52 -12.35
N ASN A 82 -8.48 0.28 -12.00
CA ASN A 82 -7.79 -1.01 -12.22
C ASN A 82 -7.24 -1.57 -10.91
N THR A 83 -6.64 -2.76 -10.99
CA THR A 83 -6.05 -3.48 -9.86
C THR A 83 -4.62 -3.90 -10.17
N ILE A 84 -3.77 -3.81 -9.17
CA ILE A 84 -2.45 -4.47 -9.10
C ILE A 84 -2.59 -5.72 -8.24
N THR A 85 -2.10 -6.87 -8.72
CA THR A 85 -2.15 -8.12 -7.95
C THR A 85 -0.76 -8.50 -7.47
N ILE A 86 -0.64 -8.78 -6.17
CA ILE A 86 0.61 -9.23 -5.54
C ILE A 86 0.50 -10.73 -5.24
N SER A 87 1.33 -11.54 -5.91
CA SER A 87 1.44 -12.98 -5.68
C SER A 87 2.30 -13.31 -4.44
N SER A 88 2.35 -14.57 -4.04
CA SER A 88 3.07 -15.01 -2.83
C SER A 88 4.56 -14.67 -2.85
N GLY A 89 5.10 -14.37 -1.66
CA GLY A 89 6.52 -14.16 -1.40
C GLY A 89 7.08 -12.83 -1.90
N LYS A 90 6.25 -11.92 -2.44
CA LYS A 90 6.74 -10.63 -2.98
C LYS A 90 6.78 -9.55 -1.90
N ILE A 91 7.77 -8.68 -2.01
CA ILE A 91 7.85 -7.43 -1.25
C ILE A 91 7.53 -6.27 -2.21
N PHE A 92 6.46 -5.54 -1.92
CA PHE A 92 5.97 -4.43 -2.74
C PHE A 92 6.12 -3.10 -2.02
N GLU A 93 6.93 -2.18 -2.55
CA GLU A 93 7.07 -0.83 -2.03
C GLU A 93 6.48 0.20 -2.99
N GLY A 94 5.41 0.88 -2.57
CA GLY A 94 4.79 2.01 -3.28
C GLY A 94 5.38 3.34 -2.82
N CYS A 95 6.60 3.65 -3.27
CA CYS A 95 7.35 4.83 -2.83
C CYS A 95 6.83 6.13 -3.43
N GLY A 96 6.46 6.11 -4.70
CA GLY A 96 5.68 7.17 -5.31
C GLY A 96 4.20 7.07 -4.93
N THR A 97 3.45 8.14 -5.18
CA THR A 97 2.01 8.15 -4.91
C THR A 97 1.27 7.37 -5.99
N ILE A 98 0.55 6.33 -5.58
CA ILE A 98 -0.38 5.59 -6.45
C ILE A 98 -1.76 6.21 -6.32
N ASN A 99 -2.22 6.86 -7.39
CA ASN A 99 -3.58 7.38 -7.49
C ASN A 99 -4.53 6.31 -8.04
N VAL A 100 -5.67 6.12 -7.37
CA VAL A 100 -6.59 5.01 -7.65
C VAL A 100 -8.01 5.51 -7.90
N GLY A 101 -8.73 4.82 -8.78
CA GLY A 101 -10.15 5.05 -9.07
C GLY A 101 -11.04 3.97 -8.48
N ASN A 102 -12.35 4.24 -8.48
CA ASN A 102 -13.32 3.30 -7.95
C ASN A 102 -13.49 2.12 -8.91
N ARG A 103 -13.22 0.91 -8.43
CA ARG A 103 -13.48 -0.34 -9.14
C ARG A 103 -14.38 -1.21 -8.28
N SER A 104 -15.68 -1.20 -8.57
CA SER A 104 -16.70 -1.85 -7.74
C SER A 104 -16.33 -3.29 -7.37
N GLY A 105 -16.38 -3.60 -6.08
CA GLY A 105 -16.08 -4.93 -5.53
C GLY A 105 -14.60 -5.34 -5.56
N ARG A 106 -13.67 -4.44 -5.93
CA ARG A 106 -12.25 -4.75 -6.10
C ARG A 106 -11.33 -3.84 -5.28
N GLY A 107 -10.18 -4.39 -4.92
CA GLY A 107 -9.06 -3.61 -4.38
C GLY A 107 -8.30 -2.89 -5.49
N ALA A 108 -7.77 -1.71 -5.20
CA ALA A 108 -6.76 -1.09 -6.07
C ALA A 108 -5.46 -1.91 -6.05
N ILE A 109 -5.12 -2.50 -4.90
CA ILE A 109 -4.10 -3.53 -4.76
C ILE A 109 -4.73 -4.74 -4.05
N GLU A 110 -4.53 -5.94 -4.62
CA GLU A 110 -5.09 -7.19 -4.12
C GLU A 110 -4.00 -8.21 -3.82
N SER A 111 -4.16 -8.93 -2.70
CA SER A 111 -3.41 -10.16 -2.43
C SER A 111 -4.37 -11.21 -1.87
N ILE A 112 -4.64 -12.23 -2.68
CA ILE A 112 -5.73 -13.20 -2.48
C ILE A 112 -5.15 -14.61 -2.53
N ASN A 113 -5.35 -15.41 -1.48
CA ASN A 113 -4.81 -16.76 -1.31
C ASN A 113 -3.27 -16.80 -1.44
N THR A 114 -2.59 -15.87 -0.77
CA THR A 114 -1.13 -15.68 -0.86
C THR A 114 -0.44 -15.92 0.47
N ASN A 115 0.84 -16.24 0.41
CA ASN A 115 1.69 -16.37 1.58
C ASN A 115 2.85 -15.38 1.49
N ASP A 116 3.33 -14.90 2.64
CA ASP A 116 4.59 -14.17 2.79
C ASP A 116 4.68 -12.89 1.93
N VAL A 117 3.55 -12.21 1.77
CA VAL A 117 3.48 -10.91 1.09
C VAL A 117 3.81 -9.79 2.07
N GLN A 118 4.61 -8.83 1.61
CA GLN A 118 4.98 -7.66 2.41
C GLN A 118 4.72 -6.38 1.63
N ILE A 119 4.14 -5.38 2.29
CA ILE A 119 3.99 -4.01 1.79
C ILE A 119 4.63 -3.07 2.81
N PRO A 120 5.96 -2.85 2.77
CA PRO A 120 6.66 -2.08 3.79
C PRO A 120 6.30 -0.58 3.77
N TYR A 121 6.04 -0.04 2.58
CA TYR A 121 5.73 1.36 2.36
C TYR A 121 4.70 1.49 1.26
N LEU A 122 3.71 2.37 1.47
CA LEU A 122 2.74 2.72 0.44
C LEU A 122 2.19 4.12 0.68
N THR A 123 2.19 4.94 -0.36
CA THR A 123 1.40 6.18 -0.42
C THR A 123 0.31 6.06 -1.48
N MET A 124 -0.95 6.25 -1.08
CA MET A 124 -2.12 6.13 -1.95
C MET A 124 -3.01 7.39 -1.87
N THR A 125 -3.60 7.75 -3.01
CA THR A 125 -4.65 8.78 -3.11
C THR A 125 -5.81 8.33 -3.98
N GLY A 126 -6.95 9.00 -3.90
CA GLY A 126 -8.09 8.79 -4.80
C GLY A 126 -9.33 8.22 -4.11
N ASN A 127 -10.23 7.66 -4.90
CA ASN A 127 -11.53 7.16 -4.44
C ASN A 127 -11.70 5.68 -4.81
N PRO A 128 -10.99 4.76 -4.15
CA PRO A 128 -11.12 3.34 -4.45
C PRO A 128 -12.48 2.79 -4.01
N TYR A 129 -12.78 1.55 -4.40
CA TYR A 129 -13.79 0.77 -3.67
C TYR A 129 -13.14 0.23 -2.37
N PHE A 130 -12.05 -0.52 -2.52
CA PHE A 130 -11.10 -0.83 -1.46
C PHE A 130 -9.69 -0.36 -1.87
N GLY A 131 -8.96 0.34 -1.01
CA GLY A 131 -7.56 0.70 -1.28
C GLY A 131 -6.68 -0.55 -1.37
N LEU A 132 -6.64 -1.32 -0.28
CA LEU A 132 -6.06 -2.65 -0.21
C LEU A 132 -7.15 -3.68 0.06
N ARG A 133 -7.08 -4.83 -0.60
CA ARG A 133 -8.01 -5.94 -0.36
C ARG A 133 -7.28 -7.28 -0.21
N PHE A 134 -7.66 -8.02 0.81
CA PHE A 134 -7.01 -9.25 1.23
C PHE A 134 -8.03 -10.37 1.53
N SER A 135 -7.66 -11.60 1.20
CA SER A 135 -8.31 -12.81 1.72
C SER A 135 -7.39 -14.02 1.55
N GLY A 136 -7.53 -15.03 2.39
CA GLY A 136 -6.69 -16.23 2.35
C GLY A 136 -5.20 -15.96 2.56
N THR A 137 -4.81 -14.82 3.17
CA THR A 137 -3.40 -14.45 3.31
C THR A 137 -2.76 -15.10 4.54
N LYS A 138 -1.53 -15.58 4.40
CA LYS A 138 -0.70 -16.03 5.53
C LYS A 138 0.58 -15.21 5.61
N ASN A 139 0.98 -14.82 6.83
CA ASN A 139 2.20 -14.05 7.06
C ASN A 139 2.23 -12.72 6.29
N LEU A 140 1.09 -12.03 6.22
CA LEU A 140 1.00 -10.71 5.58
C LEU A 140 1.62 -9.66 6.49
N SER A 141 2.52 -8.83 5.96
CA SER A 141 3.12 -7.71 6.69
C SER A 141 2.85 -6.39 5.99
N LEU A 142 2.18 -5.47 6.68
CA LEU A 142 1.96 -4.10 6.24
C LEU A 142 2.81 -3.18 7.12
N GLY A 143 3.74 -2.44 6.53
CA GLY A 143 4.60 -1.50 7.24
C GLY A 143 3.90 -0.15 7.41
N LYS A 144 4.50 0.91 6.86
CA LYS A 144 3.94 2.25 6.89
C LYS A 144 3.06 2.50 5.65
N ILE A 145 1.76 2.51 5.88
CA ILE A 145 0.75 2.73 4.83
C ILE A 145 0.09 4.07 5.06
N THR A 146 0.19 4.98 4.08
CA THR A 146 -0.44 6.30 4.12
C THR A 146 -1.45 6.42 2.99
N MET A 147 -2.71 6.66 3.32
CA MET A 147 -3.78 6.85 2.35
C MET A 147 -4.48 8.19 2.58
N ASN A 148 -4.47 9.05 1.56
CA ASN A 148 -5.23 10.30 1.53
C ASN A 148 -6.34 10.14 0.49
N LEU A 149 -7.46 9.59 0.94
CA LEU A 149 -8.58 9.19 0.10
C LEU A 149 -9.60 10.33 -0.01
N SER A 150 -10.46 10.21 -1.02
CA SER A 150 -11.64 11.07 -1.23
C SER A 150 -12.96 10.30 -1.19
N GLY A 151 -12.92 9.06 -0.72
CA GLY A 151 -14.05 8.13 -0.63
C GLY A 151 -13.57 6.69 -0.49
N GLY A 152 -14.51 5.74 -0.53
CA GLY A 152 -14.19 4.30 -0.44
C GLY A 152 -13.79 3.84 0.95
N LEU A 153 -13.17 2.66 1.01
CA LEU A 153 -12.66 2.02 2.22
C LEU A 153 -11.15 1.79 2.08
N GLY A 154 -10.39 2.02 3.15
CA GLY A 154 -8.92 1.91 3.12
C GLY A 154 -8.40 0.49 2.92
N ILE A 155 -8.48 -0.35 3.95
CA ILE A 155 -8.02 -1.75 3.92
C ILE A 155 -9.18 -2.70 4.25
N ARG A 156 -9.44 -3.65 3.34
CA ARG A 156 -10.48 -4.67 3.48
C ARG A 156 -9.87 -6.07 3.58
N PHE A 157 -10.21 -6.80 4.63
CA PHE A 157 -10.13 -8.27 4.62
C PHE A 157 -11.54 -8.82 4.37
N ASP A 158 -11.72 -9.70 3.40
CA ASP A 158 -13.05 -10.14 2.97
C ASP A 158 -13.75 -11.03 4.02
N ARG A 159 -15.04 -10.77 4.25
CA ARG A 159 -15.90 -11.54 5.17
C ARG A 159 -16.16 -12.96 4.69
N ASP A 160 -16.54 -13.10 3.42
CA ASP A 160 -17.10 -14.32 2.85
C ASP A 160 -16.05 -15.12 2.03
N ALA A 161 -14.77 -14.93 2.36
CA ALA A 161 -13.64 -15.55 1.68
C ALA A 161 -12.76 -16.35 2.66
N ALA A 162 -11.69 -16.98 2.13
CA ALA A 162 -10.76 -17.76 2.93
C ALA A 162 -10.16 -16.93 4.10
N ALA A 163 -10.01 -17.58 5.25
CA ALA A 163 -9.45 -16.95 6.45
C ALA A 163 -7.98 -16.57 6.27
N ASN A 164 -7.57 -15.55 7.00
CA ASN A 164 -6.22 -15.02 7.03
C ASN A 164 -5.53 -15.46 8.33
N SER A 165 -4.20 -15.54 8.32
CA SER A 165 -3.43 -15.83 9.53
C SER A 165 -2.11 -15.07 9.60
N ASN A 166 -1.70 -14.74 10.83
CA ASN A 166 -0.46 -14.02 11.13
C ASN A 166 -0.33 -12.73 10.30
N VAL A 167 -1.27 -11.81 10.51
CA VAL A 167 -1.28 -10.48 9.86
C VAL A 167 -0.63 -9.47 10.79
N LYS A 168 0.35 -8.73 10.28
CA LYS A 168 1.04 -7.66 11.00
C LYS A 168 0.79 -6.33 10.29
N MET A 169 0.47 -5.30 11.06
CA MET A 169 0.34 -3.93 10.59
C MET A 169 1.16 -3.03 11.51
N ASP A 170 2.09 -2.28 10.94
CA ASP A 170 2.85 -1.29 11.69
C ASP A 170 2.04 0.00 11.83
N VAL A 171 2.26 0.99 10.97
CA VAL A 171 1.57 2.28 11.04
C VAL A 171 0.65 2.46 9.82
N ILE A 172 -0.65 2.40 10.07
CA ILE A 172 -1.68 2.63 9.05
C ILE A 172 -2.30 4.01 9.28
N SER A 173 -2.06 4.95 8.37
CA SER A 173 -2.63 6.29 8.41
C SER A 173 -3.60 6.48 7.26
N VAL A 174 -4.89 6.64 7.54
CA VAL A 174 -5.94 6.83 6.54
C VAL A 174 -6.70 8.11 6.83
N THR A 175 -6.82 8.98 5.82
CA THR A 175 -7.65 10.18 5.87
C THR A 175 -8.64 10.19 4.72
N GLY A 176 -9.90 10.58 4.96
CA GLY A 176 -10.88 10.84 3.91
C GLY A 176 -11.55 9.61 3.29
N ALA A 177 -11.49 8.46 3.94
CA ALA A 177 -12.27 7.29 3.51
C ALA A 177 -13.78 7.56 3.71
N GLY A 178 -14.61 7.16 2.74
CA GLY A 178 -16.06 7.29 2.83
C GLY A 178 -16.72 6.24 3.73
N SER A 179 -16.00 5.15 4.02
CA SER A 179 -16.39 4.05 4.91
C SER A 179 -15.28 3.83 5.96
N HIS A 180 -14.97 2.58 6.32
CA HIS A 180 -13.93 2.24 7.28
C HIS A 180 -12.52 2.60 6.77
N ALA A 181 -11.61 2.93 7.69
CA ALA A 181 -10.19 3.00 7.34
C ALA A 181 -9.56 1.59 7.26
N VAL A 182 -9.79 0.75 8.27
CA VAL A 182 -9.38 -0.66 8.25
C VAL A 182 -10.53 -1.52 8.74
N GLU A 183 -10.93 -2.51 7.93
CA GLU A 183 -11.92 -3.52 8.29
C GLU A 183 -11.30 -4.92 8.16
N THR A 184 -11.23 -5.64 9.27
CA THR A 184 -10.72 -7.02 9.31
C THR A 184 -11.85 -8.04 9.42
N TRP A 185 -11.66 -9.20 8.78
CA TRP A 185 -12.50 -10.38 8.90
C TRP A 185 -11.65 -11.65 8.89
N ASN A 186 -12.03 -12.63 9.71
CA ASN A 186 -11.45 -13.97 9.73
C ASN A 186 -9.92 -13.94 9.82
N ILE A 187 -9.36 -13.29 10.85
CA ILE A 187 -7.91 -13.25 11.05
C ILE A 187 -7.52 -14.04 12.30
N ASP A 188 -6.72 -15.08 12.13
CA ASP A 188 -6.08 -15.78 13.26
C ASP A 188 -4.66 -15.23 13.47
N GLY A 189 -4.45 -14.49 14.56
CA GLY A 189 -3.20 -13.79 14.85
C GLY A 189 -3.10 -12.45 14.11
N LEU A 190 -3.68 -11.41 14.71
CA LEU A 190 -3.56 -10.03 14.25
C LEU A 190 -2.68 -9.20 15.21
N ASN A 191 -1.63 -8.59 14.69
CA ASN A 191 -0.82 -7.62 15.43
C ASN A 191 -0.87 -6.27 14.72
N ILE A 192 -1.31 -5.24 15.45
CA ILE A 192 -1.37 -3.87 14.95
C ILE A 192 -0.58 -2.99 15.91
N ASN A 193 0.40 -2.25 15.41
CA ASN A 193 1.07 -1.21 16.21
C ASN A 193 0.19 0.04 16.29
N GLN A 194 -0.19 0.63 15.15
CA GLN A 194 -0.96 1.87 15.14
C GLN A 194 -1.88 2.03 13.92
N VAL A 195 -3.12 2.46 14.19
CA VAL A 195 -4.05 2.97 13.17
C VAL A 195 -4.38 4.43 13.50
N ILE A 196 -4.11 5.33 12.55
CA ILE A 196 -4.47 6.75 12.61
C ILE A 196 -5.54 6.99 11.55
N ALA A 197 -6.80 7.10 11.97
CA ALA A 197 -7.91 7.43 11.09
C ALA A 197 -8.36 8.87 11.33
N ARG A 198 -8.56 9.65 10.25
CA ARG A 198 -9.11 11.01 10.30
C ARG A 198 -10.16 11.19 9.20
N ASN A 199 -11.27 11.86 9.51
CA ASN A 199 -12.32 12.14 8.53
C ASN A 199 -12.75 10.87 7.76
N VAL A 200 -13.08 9.82 8.50
CA VAL A 200 -13.58 8.56 7.95
C VAL A 200 -15.09 8.49 8.15
N GLY A 201 -15.82 7.92 7.20
CA GLY A 201 -17.29 7.88 7.25
C GLY A 201 -17.85 6.91 8.29
N GLU A 202 -17.08 5.90 8.67
CA GLU A 202 -17.47 4.87 9.64
C GLU A 202 -16.33 4.66 10.66
N SER A 203 -16.01 3.41 11.01
CA SER A 203 -14.93 3.09 11.96
C SER A 203 -13.52 3.37 11.43
N GLY A 204 -12.66 3.93 12.28
CA GLY A 204 -11.22 3.99 12.01
C GLY A 204 -10.58 2.60 11.95
N LEU A 205 -10.99 1.71 12.85
CA LEU A 205 -10.61 0.30 12.88
C LEU A 205 -11.83 -0.53 13.27
N LEU A 206 -12.26 -1.43 12.40
CA LEU A 206 -13.31 -2.39 12.65
C LEU A 206 -12.72 -3.80 12.65
N LEU A 207 -12.69 -4.43 13.83
CA LEU A 207 -12.20 -5.80 13.99
C LEU A 207 -13.36 -6.77 14.04
N GLN A 208 -13.40 -7.74 13.12
CA GLN A 208 -14.45 -8.75 13.09
C GLN A 208 -13.84 -10.14 12.96
N LYS A 209 -14.28 -11.06 13.82
CA LYS A 209 -13.83 -12.46 13.85
C LYS A 209 -12.30 -12.57 13.77
N THR A 210 -11.64 -11.98 14.76
CA THR A 210 -10.18 -12.00 14.94
C THR A 210 -9.85 -12.76 16.22
N THR A 211 -8.87 -13.66 16.17
CA THR A 211 -8.38 -14.47 17.32
C THR A 211 -6.90 -14.22 17.59
#